data_AF-A0A433A1E2-F1
#
_entry.id   AF-A0A433A1E2-F1
#
_cell.length_a   1.000
_cell.length_b   1.000
_cell.length_c   1.000
_cell.angle_alpha   90.00
_cell.angle_beta   90.00
_cell.angle_gamma   90.00
#
_symmetry.space_group_name_H-M   'P 1'
#
loop_
_entity.id
_entity.type
_entity.pdbx_description
1 polymer ?
#
loop_
_entity_poly.entity_id
_entity_poly.type
_entity_poly.pdbx_seq_one_letter_code
_entity_poly.pdbx_strand_id
1 'polypeptide(L)'
;MVDFKKLNVLMVGTGEYTTGWTSSGTASTSDKKVGVVGLVMFDLRRRGKVNHLSLAGTNGTKFPAIREHLQKNIAGVYRDMDVSVQTFPGDNQKDPQSCKCNLWCVGPIENR
;
A
#
# COMPACT_ATOMS: atom_id res chain seq x y z
N MET A 1 9.15 5.53 29.36
CA MET A 1 8.44 5.65 28.06
C MET A 1 8.11 4.24 27.59
N VAL A 2 6.87 3.95 27.26
CA VAL A 2 6.50 2.65 26.66
C VAL A 2 6.98 2.68 25.22
N ASP A 3 7.96 1.86 24.88
CA ASP A 3 8.40 1.64 23.50
C ASP A 3 7.32 0.81 22.78
N PHE A 4 6.40 1.48 22.09
CA PHE A 4 5.40 0.81 21.29
C PHE A 4 6.07 0.25 20.04
N LYS A 5 6.29 -1.07 20.00
CA LYS A 5 6.76 -1.78 18.80
C LYS A 5 5.90 -1.38 17.60
N LYS A 6 6.51 -0.73 16.61
CA LYS A 6 5.81 -0.23 15.42
C LYS A 6 5.11 -1.37 14.68
N LEU A 7 3.92 -1.11 14.16
CA LEU A 7 3.12 -2.12 13.47
C LEU A 7 3.62 -2.34 12.04
N ASN A 8 3.49 -3.57 11.56
CA ASN A 8 3.59 -3.92 10.14
C ASN A 8 2.19 -4.13 9.59
N VAL A 9 1.87 -3.53 8.45
CA VAL A 9 0.52 -3.54 7.89
C VAL A 9 0.53 -4.16 6.51
N LEU A 10 -0.31 -5.18 6.33
CA LEU A 10 -0.68 -5.73 5.03
C LEU A 10 -2.05 -5.21 4.64
N MET A 11 -2.11 -4.50 3.52
CA MET A 11 -3.35 -4.05 2.91
C MET A 11 -3.74 -5.04 1.81
N VAL A 12 -4.86 -5.73 1.99
CA VAL A 12 -5.38 -6.72 1.03
C VAL A 12 -6.42 -6.06 0.13
N GLY A 13 -6.20 -6.12 -1.17
CA GLY A 13 -7.01 -5.44 -2.19
C GLY A 13 -6.33 -4.18 -2.69
N THR A 14 -6.20 -4.07 -4.02
CA THR A 14 -5.48 -2.98 -4.71
C THR A 14 -6.43 -2.08 -5.49
N GLY A 15 -7.68 -1.98 -5.03
CA GLY A 15 -8.73 -1.18 -5.66
C GLY A 15 -8.72 0.28 -5.22
N GLU A 16 -9.67 1.05 -5.75
CA GLU A 16 -9.74 2.51 -5.60
C GLU A 16 -9.69 2.98 -4.14
N TYR A 17 -10.37 2.32 -3.20
CA TYR A 17 -10.31 2.72 -1.79
C TYR A 17 -8.92 2.56 -1.16
N THR A 18 -8.15 1.57 -1.61
CA THR A 18 -6.82 1.29 -1.05
C THR A 18 -5.75 2.15 -1.71
N THR A 19 -5.80 2.25 -3.04
CA THR A 19 -4.68 2.81 -3.83
C THR A 19 -5.08 4.02 -4.66
N GLY A 20 -6.36 4.36 -4.72
CA GLY A 20 -6.88 5.41 -5.60
C GLY A 20 -6.94 5.04 -7.07
N TRP A 21 -6.52 3.82 -7.42
CA TRP A 21 -6.34 3.38 -8.78
C TRP A 21 -7.58 2.67 -9.33
N THR A 22 -8.03 3.08 -10.52
CA THR A 22 -9.09 2.41 -11.30
C THR A 22 -8.56 2.03 -12.67
N SER A 23 -8.99 0.87 -13.20
CA SER A 23 -8.56 0.39 -14.52
C SER A 23 -9.24 1.10 -15.69
N SER A 24 -10.29 1.88 -15.44
CA SER A 24 -11.18 2.42 -16.48
C SER A 24 -11.01 3.92 -16.74
N GLY A 25 -9.96 4.55 -16.23
CA GLY A 25 -9.61 5.95 -16.54
C GLY A 25 -10.52 7.02 -15.91
N THR A 26 -11.74 6.67 -15.51
CA THR A 26 -12.60 7.51 -14.66
C THR A 26 -12.20 7.31 -13.20
N ALA A 27 -11.23 8.10 -12.72
CA ALA A 27 -11.02 8.29 -11.29
C ALA A 27 -12.27 8.97 -10.70
N SER A 28 -12.84 8.43 -9.63
CA SER A 28 -14.01 9.03 -8.98
C SER A 28 -13.71 10.48 -8.58
N THR A 29 -14.68 11.40 -8.70
CA THR A 29 -14.55 12.80 -8.26
C THR A 29 -14.46 12.95 -6.74
N SER A 30 -14.62 11.86 -5.99
CA SER A 30 -14.52 11.76 -4.52
C SER A 30 -13.09 11.47 -4.05
N ASP A 31 -12.80 11.64 -2.74
CA ASP A 31 -11.49 11.31 -2.10
C ASP A 31 -11.02 9.87 -2.33
N LYS A 32 -11.92 9.00 -2.83
CA LYS A 32 -11.61 7.66 -3.33
C LYS A 32 -10.46 7.66 -4.32
N LYS A 33 -10.33 8.69 -5.18
CA LYS A 33 -9.23 8.79 -6.16
C LYS A 33 -7.83 8.83 -5.55
N VAL A 34 -7.71 9.21 -4.28
CA VAL A 34 -6.41 9.33 -3.61
C VAL A 34 -6.00 8.02 -2.95
N GLY A 35 -6.94 7.09 -2.69
CA GLY A 35 -6.68 5.86 -1.97
C GLY A 35 -6.62 6.10 -0.46
N VAL A 36 -7.80 6.32 0.14
CA VAL A 36 -7.97 6.71 1.56
C VAL A 36 -7.20 5.80 2.51
N VAL A 37 -7.24 4.48 2.31
CA VAL A 37 -6.51 3.54 3.20
C VAL A 37 -5.00 3.73 3.07
N GLY A 38 -4.48 3.81 1.84
CA GLY A 38 -3.06 4.07 1.60
C GLY A 38 -2.60 5.38 2.22
N LEU A 39 -3.33 6.48 1.99
CA LEU A 39 -3.02 7.80 2.54
C LEU A 39 -2.91 7.78 4.07
N VAL A 40 -3.87 7.17 4.75
CA VAL A 40 -3.86 7.05 6.22
C VAL A 40 -2.67 6.22 6.69
N MET A 41 -2.36 5.11 6.02
CA MET A 41 -1.23 4.25 6.39
C MET A 41 0.13 4.93 6.19
N PHE A 42 0.30 5.71 5.13
CA PHE A 42 1.49 6.50 4.90
C PHE A 42 1.66 7.61 5.96
N ASP A 43 0.57 8.26 6.35
CA ASP A 43 0.61 9.28 7.40
C ASP A 43 0.92 8.66 8.77
N LEU A 44 0.38 7.47 9.07
CA LEU A 44 0.73 6.72 10.28
C LEU A 44 2.20 6.28 10.29
N ARG A 45 2.77 5.91 9.15
CA ARG A 45 4.21 5.66 9.01
C ARG A 45 5.02 6.92 9.28
N ARG A 46 4.64 8.05 8.69
CA ARG A 46 5.29 9.35 8.91
C ARG A 46 5.26 9.77 10.38
N ARG A 47 4.19 9.42 11.12
CA ARG A 47 4.05 9.64 12.57
C ARG A 47 4.76 8.59 13.43
N GLY A 48 5.50 7.65 12.83
CA GLY A 48 6.24 6.62 13.52
C GLY A 48 5.40 5.50 14.15
N LYS A 49 4.12 5.36 13.77
CA LYS A 49 3.21 4.33 14.31
C LYS A 49 3.24 3.03 13.50
N VAL A 50 3.59 3.13 12.22
CA VAL A 50 3.73 2.00 11.29
C VAL A 50 5.15 1.96 10.76
N ASN A 51 5.70 0.76 10.61
CA ASN A 51 7.03 0.54 10.04
C ASN A 51 6.92 0.06 8.59
N HIS A 52 6.50 -1.19 8.39
CA HIS A 52 6.41 -1.78 7.06
C HIS A 52 4.99 -1.77 6.50
N LEU A 53 4.87 -1.42 5.22
CA LEU A 53 3.62 -1.42 4.47
C LEU A 53 3.72 -2.36 3.28
N SER A 54 2.73 -3.26 3.16
CA SER A 54 2.61 -4.20 2.05
C SER A 54 1.24 -4.11 1.40
N LEU A 55 1.18 -4.31 0.09
CA LEU A 55 -0.04 -4.45 -0.70
C LEU A 55 -0.13 -5.87 -1.25
N ALA A 56 -1.26 -6.54 -1.01
CA ALA A 56 -1.57 -7.81 -1.62
C ALA A 56 -2.76 -7.70 -2.58
N GLY A 57 -2.61 -8.28 -3.77
CA GLY A 57 -3.66 -8.45 -4.76
C GLY A 57 -3.44 -9.73 -5.56
N THR A 58 -4.25 -9.95 -6.59
CA THR A 58 -4.16 -11.12 -7.48
C THR A 58 -3.44 -10.83 -8.79
N ASN A 59 -3.27 -9.56 -9.14
CA ASN A 59 -2.67 -9.11 -10.39
C ASN A 59 -1.65 -7.99 -10.15
N GLY A 60 -0.38 -8.37 -10.15
CA GLY A 60 0.75 -7.47 -9.97
C GLY A 60 1.18 -6.68 -11.19
N THR A 61 0.58 -6.89 -12.36
CA THR A 61 0.80 -6.02 -13.53
C THR A 61 0.29 -4.60 -13.29
N LYS A 62 -0.54 -4.39 -12.26
CA LYS A 62 -1.10 -3.08 -11.88
C LYS A 62 -0.18 -2.29 -10.96
N PHE A 63 0.77 -2.93 -10.28
CA PHE A 63 1.57 -2.29 -9.24
C PHE A 63 2.46 -1.15 -9.74
N PRO A 64 3.09 -1.21 -10.92
CA PRO A 64 3.85 -0.08 -11.44
C PRO A 64 2.98 1.18 -11.59
N ALA A 65 1.79 1.04 -12.19
CA ALA A 65 0.84 2.14 -12.37
C ALA A 65 0.28 2.66 -11.02
N ILE A 66 0.05 1.76 -10.06
CA ILE A 66 -0.34 2.15 -8.69
C ILE A 66 0.76 2.98 -8.03
N ARG A 67 2.03 2.58 -8.13
CA ARG A 67 3.15 3.33 -7.54
C ARG A 67 3.27 4.72 -8.13
N GLU A 68 3.16 4.84 -9.46
CA GLU A 68 3.16 6.14 -10.14
C GLU A 68 2.00 7.02 -9.65
N HIS A 69 0.80 6.44 -9.52
CA HIS A 69 -0.38 7.14 -9.02
C HIS A 69 -0.20 7.65 -7.58
N LEU A 70 0.34 6.82 -6.68
CA LEU A 70 0.64 7.21 -5.30
C LEU A 70 1.73 8.29 -5.23
N GLN A 71 2.77 8.16 -6.05
CA GLN A 71 3.84 9.15 -6.11
C GLN A 71 3.30 10.52 -6.55
N LYS A 72 2.50 10.55 -7.62
CA LYS A 72 1.94 11.78 -8.17
C LYS A 72 0.93 12.44 -7.22
N ASN A 73 -0.01 11.66 -6.67
CA ASN A 73 -1.16 12.22 -5.96
C ASN A 73 -0.98 12.29 -4.44
N ILE A 74 -0.01 11.57 -3.86
CA ILE A 74 0.27 11.60 -2.43
C ILE A 74 1.63 12.23 -2.17
N ALA A 75 2.73 11.60 -2.59
CA ALA A 75 4.08 12.10 -2.28
C ALA A 75 4.36 13.48 -2.90
N GLY A 76 3.82 13.75 -4.09
CA GLY A 76 3.92 15.06 -4.75
C GLY A 76 3.01 16.15 -4.19
N VAL A 77 2.03 15.81 -3.34
CA VAL A 77 1.02 16.74 -2.82
C VAL A 77 1.22 17.00 -1.32
N TYR A 78 1.57 15.97 -0.56
CA TYR A 78 1.74 16.03 0.89
C TYR A 78 3.23 15.99 1.25
N ARG A 79 3.66 16.92 2.10
CA ARG A 79 5.06 17.03 2.53
C ARG A 79 5.51 15.80 3.33
N ASP A 80 6.71 15.31 3.02
CA ASP A 80 7.41 14.22 3.73
C ASP A 80 6.62 12.90 3.79
N MET A 81 5.82 12.63 2.75
CA MET A 81 5.09 11.37 2.62
C MET A 81 5.90 10.34 1.85
N ASP A 82 6.47 9.38 2.57
CA ASP A 82 6.96 8.14 1.99
C ASP A 82 5.75 7.31 1.55
N VAL A 83 5.70 6.90 0.27
CA VAL A 83 4.66 6.05 -0.32
C VAL A 83 5.21 4.67 -0.75
N SER A 84 6.44 4.34 -0.35
CA SER A 84 7.04 3.04 -0.61
C SER A 84 6.20 1.92 0.04
N VAL A 85 5.97 0.86 -0.74
CA VAL A 85 5.20 -0.32 -0.33
C VAL A 85 5.83 -1.56 -0.94
N GLN A 86 5.81 -2.67 -0.21
CA GLN A 86 6.10 -3.97 -0.79
C GLN A 86 4.84 -4.51 -1.48
N THR A 87 5.00 -5.15 -2.65
CA THR A 87 3.87 -5.60 -3.45
C THR A 87 3.88 -7.12 -3.59
N PHE A 88 2.69 -7.68 -3.48
CA PHE A 88 2.45 -9.10 -3.62
C PHE A 88 1.22 -9.40 -4.50
N PRO A 89 1.34 -10.23 -5.55
CA PRO A 89 2.58 -10.83 -6.02
C PRO A 89 3.55 -9.74 -6.50
N GLY A 90 4.79 -10.12 -6.81
CA GLY A 90 5.75 -9.15 -7.34
C GLY A 90 5.21 -8.45 -8.59
N ASP A 91 5.84 -7.33 -8.95
CA ASP A 91 5.46 -6.56 -10.12
C ASP A 91 5.43 -7.48 -11.36
N ASN A 92 4.42 -7.28 -12.20
CA ASN A 92 4.16 -8.08 -13.41
C ASN A 92 3.84 -9.58 -13.20
N GLN A 93 3.61 -10.02 -11.97
CA GLN A 93 3.19 -11.39 -11.68
C GLN A 93 1.68 -11.48 -11.43
N LYS A 94 1.07 -12.62 -11.75
CA LYS A 94 -0.33 -12.91 -11.43
C LYS A 94 -0.37 -14.15 -10.54
N ASP A 95 -0.92 -13.99 -9.36
CA ASP A 95 -1.06 -15.08 -8.39
C ASP A 95 -2.36 -14.89 -7.60
N PRO A 96 -3.40 -15.68 -7.90
CA PRO A 96 -4.66 -15.65 -7.16
C PRO A 96 -4.54 -16.00 -5.67
N GLN A 97 -3.48 -16.71 -5.25
CA GLN A 97 -3.25 -17.11 -3.85
C GLN A 97 -2.32 -16.17 -3.09
N SER A 98 -1.74 -15.17 -3.74
CA SER A 98 -0.81 -14.21 -3.13
C SER A 98 -1.34 -13.58 -1.84
N CYS A 99 -2.64 -13.24 -1.79
CA CYS A 99 -3.25 -12.69 -0.57
C CYS A 99 -3.23 -13.66 0.61
N LYS A 100 -3.30 -14.97 0.38
CA LYS A 100 -3.28 -15.99 1.45
C LYS A 100 -1.86 -16.27 1.94
N CYS A 101 -0.91 -16.37 1.01
CA CYS A 101 0.50 -16.60 1.33
C CYS A 101 1.10 -15.47 2.16
N ASN A 102 0.69 -14.21 1.93
CA ASN A 102 1.34 -13.07 2.58
C ASN A 102 0.78 -12.69 3.94
N LEU A 103 -0.41 -13.18 4.33
CA LEU A 103 -0.85 -13.11 5.72
C LEU A 103 0.16 -13.80 6.67
N TRP A 104 0.85 -14.84 6.17
CA TRP A 104 1.95 -15.50 6.86
C TRP A 104 3.27 -14.70 6.81
N CYS A 105 3.51 -13.90 5.77
CA CYS A 105 4.74 -13.11 5.60
C CYS A 105 4.81 -11.86 6.50
N VAL A 106 3.67 -11.37 7.04
CA VAL A 106 3.63 -10.21 7.96
C VAL A 106 4.04 -10.56 9.40
N GLY A 107 4.54 -11.78 9.63
CA GLY A 107 5.11 -12.21 10.92
C GLY A 107 6.24 -11.29 11.42
N PRO A 108 6.68 -11.45 12.67
CA PRO A 108 7.72 -10.59 13.25
C PRO A 108 8.98 -10.60 12.38
N ILE A 109 9.32 -9.43 11.83
CA ILE A 109 10.47 -9.20 10.95
C ILE A 109 11.73 -8.99 11.83
N GLU A 110 11.92 -9.85 12.83
CA GLU A 110 13.21 -9.99 13.50
C GLU A 110 14.03 -10.97 12.65
N ASN A 111 15.05 -10.49 11.94
CA ASN A 111 15.92 -11.21 10.99
C ASN A 111 15.36 -11.57 9.60
N ARG A 112 15.07 -10.56 8.76
CA ARG A 112 15.29 -10.67 7.31
C ARG A 112 16.09 -9.50 6.79
#